data_AF-A0A0A9XWR4-F1
#
_entry.id   AF-A0A0A9XWR4-F1
#
_cell.length_a   1.000
_cell.length_b   1.000
_cell.length_c   1.000
_cell.angle_alpha   90.00
_cell.angle_beta   90.00
_cell.angle_gamma   90.00
#
_symmetry.space_group_name_H-M   'P 1'
#
loop_
_entity.id
_entity.type
_entity.pdbx_description
1 polymer ?
#
loop_
_entity_poly.entity_id
_entity_poly.type
_entity_poly.pdbx_seq_one_letter_code
_entity_poly.pdbx_strand_id
1 'polypeptide(L)'
;MPSSTPLEMDEFEEISVMDVYDIVTDFAKEFRPIIEMYGADPLNNIMSKVVTILEHLEAQTVKIGHLHNMIQERDAIIAKLERDKADKAADRLRFEKELEQIEEHWRDESKELVAVVNKLQDENKKLNKSLEAKQDTSSVNNAQPLSPELDIAVLQKSRASIDKLRDQLKFKDKEINLKSAEIENHIDQVDRLTNVNKELRKKLRMSQSQIRSLIDERADFLTQLQDQNYELNILRQRLGMAEKENQDLTQCQSVKFGSTSKASEADSQTMPKYSADELKELLKERNELKMRITQLEEELELLKPKAETVPPVVEEDGESDEEEGPVQGPLPYEPSDAPWRKSESGIRKLFRRMKLRRPTP
;
A
#
# COMPACT_ATOMS: atom_id res chain seq x y z
N MET A 1 15.70 -30.62 -32.88
CA MET A 1 16.03 -29.60 -33.90
C MET A 1 14.73 -29.29 -34.63
N PRO A 2 14.20 -28.07 -34.46
CA PRO A 2 14.74 -26.96 -35.23
C PRO A 2 15.45 -25.96 -34.31
N SER A 3 16.68 -25.66 -34.69
CA SER A 3 17.44 -24.51 -34.23
C SER A 3 16.75 -23.25 -34.77
N SER A 4 15.87 -22.66 -33.98
CA SER A 4 15.53 -21.25 -34.15
C SER A 4 16.76 -20.47 -33.70
N THR A 5 17.64 -20.18 -34.66
CA THR A 5 18.62 -19.10 -34.53
C THR A 5 17.86 -17.87 -34.04
N PRO A 6 18.21 -17.27 -32.88
CA PRO A 6 17.79 -15.91 -32.60
C PRO A 6 18.38 -15.11 -33.77
N LEU A 7 17.50 -14.49 -34.56
CA LEU A 7 17.95 -13.36 -35.34
C LEU A 7 18.48 -12.39 -34.29
N GLU A 8 19.81 -12.24 -34.23
CA GLU A 8 20.45 -11.06 -33.68
C GLU A 8 19.83 -9.90 -34.46
N MET A 9 18.70 -9.41 -33.96
CA MET A 9 18.31 -8.04 -34.18
C MET A 9 19.46 -7.29 -33.53
N ASP A 10 20.32 -6.73 -34.39
CA ASP A 10 21.31 -5.73 -34.00
C ASP A 10 20.71 -4.91 -32.84
N GLU A 11 21.48 -4.77 -31.77
CA GLU A 11 21.22 -3.79 -30.71
C GLU A 11 21.23 -2.40 -31.36
N PHE A 12 20.16 -2.07 -32.07
CA PHE A 12 19.81 -0.69 -32.33
C PHE A 12 19.49 -0.14 -30.96
N GLU A 13 20.40 0.68 -30.44
CA GLU A 13 20.12 1.56 -29.30
C GLU A 13 18.72 2.15 -29.51
N GLU A 14 17.81 1.82 -28.59
CA GLU A 14 16.44 2.31 -28.66
C GLU A 14 16.48 3.84 -28.57
N ILE A 15 16.32 4.50 -29.73
CA ILE A 15 16.27 5.96 -29.82
C ILE A 15 15.13 6.42 -28.93
N SER A 16 15.47 7.10 -27.83
CA SER A 16 14.53 7.70 -26.89
C SER A 16 13.90 8.95 -27.49
N VAL A 17 12.76 9.36 -26.93
CA VAL A 17 12.12 10.62 -27.28
C VAL A 17 13.09 11.79 -27.05
N MET A 18 13.93 11.71 -26.02
CA MET A 18 14.96 12.71 -25.75
C MET A 18 15.99 12.79 -26.89
N ASP A 19 16.41 11.66 -27.44
CA ASP A 19 17.36 11.60 -28.55
C ASP A 19 16.78 12.24 -29.81
N VAL A 20 15.46 12.11 -30.04
CA VAL A 20 14.75 12.81 -31.13
C VAL A 20 14.81 14.33 -30.92
N TYR A 21 14.65 14.82 -29.69
CA TYR A 21 14.78 16.26 -29.37
C TYR A 21 16.22 16.78 -29.49
N ASP A 22 17.21 15.96 -29.18
CA ASP A 22 18.62 16.31 -29.39
C ASP A 22 18.93 16.40 -30.90
N ILE A 23 18.42 15.45 -31.71
CA ILE A 23 18.50 15.51 -33.18
C ILE A 23 17.83 16.78 -33.72
N VAL A 24 16.64 17.14 -33.22
CA VAL A 24 15.95 18.38 -33.61
C VAL A 24 16.81 19.61 -33.28
N THR A 25 17.47 19.61 -32.12
CA THR A 25 18.29 20.72 -31.65
C THR A 25 19.55 20.88 -32.51
N ASP A 26 20.22 19.78 -32.83
CA ASP A 26 21.40 19.79 -33.69
C ASP A 26 21.05 20.15 -35.13
N PHE A 27 19.91 19.64 -35.63
CA PHE A 27 19.37 20.07 -36.91
C PHE A 27 19.11 21.58 -36.93
N ALA A 28 18.44 22.14 -35.91
CA ALA A 28 18.18 23.58 -35.85
C ALA A 28 19.45 24.45 -35.80
N LYS A 29 20.55 23.95 -35.20
CA LYS A 29 21.86 24.64 -35.22
C LYS A 29 22.44 24.71 -36.63
N GLU A 30 22.34 23.65 -37.42
CA GLU A 30 22.87 23.59 -38.80
C GLU A 30 22.10 24.48 -39.78
N PHE A 31 20.78 24.67 -39.59
CA PHE A 31 19.99 25.56 -40.45
C PHE A 31 20.14 27.04 -40.12
N ARG A 32 20.56 27.39 -38.89
CA ARG A 32 20.69 28.79 -38.46
C ARG A 32 21.62 29.62 -39.37
N PRO A 33 22.86 29.19 -39.69
CA PRO A 33 23.73 29.92 -40.61
C PRO A 33 23.13 30.10 -42.01
N ILE A 34 22.40 29.09 -42.50
CA ILE A 34 21.78 29.13 -43.83
C ILE A 34 20.64 30.17 -43.85
N ILE A 35 19.83 30.21 -42.80
CA ILE A 35 18.76 31.20 -42.64
C ILE A 35 19.33 32.62 -42.52
N GLU A 36 20.41 32.79 -41.74
CA GLU A 36 21.09 34.08 -41.57
C GLU A 36 21.69 34.61 -42.89
N MET A 37 22.15 33.72 -43.79
CA MET A 37 22.75 34.11 -45.07
C MET A 37 21.74 34.32 -46.22
N TYR A 38 20.69 33.50 -46.30
CA TYR A 38 19.80 33.45 -47.47
C TYR A 38 18.33 33.78 -47.17
N GLY A 39 17.99 34.07 -45.90
CA GLY A 39 16.62 34.20 -45.44
C GLY A 39 15.92 32.85 -45.26
N ALA A 40 14.75 32.85 -44.62
CA ALA A 40 14.01 31.62 -44.29
C ALA A 40 13.20 31.04 -45.47
N ASP A 41 12.86 31.88 -46.46
CA ASP A 41 11.92 31.51 -47.53
C ASP A 41 12.33 30.28 -48.35
N PRO A 42 13.61 30.09 -48.74
CA PRO A 42 14.03 28.90 -49.50
C PRO A 42 13.92 27.60 -48.70
N LEU A 43 13.95 27.68 -47.37
CA LEU A 43 13.96 26.53 -46.46
C LEU A 43 12.57 26.12 -45.98
N ASN A 44 11.56 27.00 -46.04
CA ASN A 44 10.22 26.74 -45.49
C ASN A 44 9.60 25.40 -45.98
N ASN A 45 9.72 25.09 -47.27
CA ASN A 45 9.18 23.84 -47.83
C ASN A 45 9.95 22.59 -47.39
N ILE A 46 11.26 22.73 -47.13
CA ILE A 46 12.10 21.64 -46.63
C ILE A 46 11.84 21.45 -45.13
N MET A 47 11.77 22.55 -44.38
CA MET A 47 11.52 22.56 -42.95
C MET A 47 10.18 21.92 -42.61
N SER A 48 9.12 22.22 -43.37
CA SER A 48 7.82 21.55 -43.22
C SER A 48 7.92 20.03 -43.36
N LYS A 49 8.68 19.51 -44.35
CA LYS A 49 8.88 18.07 -44.54
C LYS A 49 9.72 17.45 -43.42
N VAL A 50 10.74 18.15 -42.95
CA VAL A 50 11.59 17.69 -41.85
C VAL A 50 10.80 17.61 -40.56
N VAL A 51 9.98 18.62 -40.25
CA VAL A 51 9.09 18.60 -39.09
C VAL A 51 8.17 17.37 -39.17
N THR A 52 7.53 17.11 -40.31
CA THR A 52 6.68 15.92 -40.47
C THR A 52 7.45 14.61 -40.28
N ILE A 53 8.71 14.52 -40.73
CA ILE A 53 9.55 13.34 -40.52
C ILE A 53 9.91 13.16 -39.04
N LEU A 54 10.26 14.25 -38.34
CA LEU A 54 10.62 14.23 -36.92
C LEU A 54 9.41 13.95 -36.03
N GLU A 55 8.23 14.49 -36.35
CA GLU A 55 6.95 14.13 -35.71
C GLU A 55 6.64 12.64 -35.88
N HIS A 56 6.89 12.09 -37.08
CA HIS A 56 6.71 10.66 -37.32
C HIS A 56 7.69 9.81 -36.53
N LEU A 57 8.95 10.27 -36.41
CA LEU A 57 9.98 9.61 -35.61
C LEU A 57 9.61 9.63 -34.11
N GLU A 58 9.20 10.78 -33.57
CA GLU A 58 8.73 10.91 -32.19
C GLU A 58 7.56 9.96 -31.92
N ALA A 59 6.55 9.96 -32.80
CA ALA A 59 5.39 9.08 -32.66
C ALA A 59 5.77 7.59 -32.72
N GLN A 60 6.73 7.22 -33.57
CA GLN A 60 7.24 5.85 -33.64
C GLN A 60 8.03 5.47 -32.39
N THR A 61 8.90 6.36 -31.88
CA THR A 61 9.67 6.15 -30.66
C THR A 61 8.74 5.95 -29.45
N VAL A 62 7.71 6.79 -29.29
CA VAL A 62 6.71 6.64 -28.22
C VAL A 62 5.99 5.28 -28.34
N LYS A 63 5.61 4.89 -29.56
CA LYS A 63 4.95 3.59 -29.81
C LYS A 63 5.87 2.42 -29.50
N ILE A 64 7.14 2.48 -29.86
CA ILE A 64 8.15 1.45 -29.55
C ILE A 64 8.31 1.33 -28.04
N GLY A 65 8.48 2.44 -27.32
CA GLY A 65 8.57 2.41 -25.85
C GLY A 65 7.32 1.82 -25.19
N HIS A 66 6.12 2.11 -25.71
CA HIS A 66 4.89 1.48 -25.23
C HIS A 66 4.88 -0.04 -25.47
N LEU A 67 5.25 -0.49 -26.68
CA LEU A 67 5.33 -1.91 -27.01
C LEU A 67 6.39 -2.63 -26.17
N HIS A 68 7.53 -1.99 -25.92
CA HIS A 68 8.59 -2.50 -25.06
C HIS A 68 8.07 -2.71 -23.63
N ASN A 69 7.38 -1.71 -23.06
CA ASN A 69 6.74 -1.83 -21.74
C ASN A 69 5.70 -2.98 -21.70
N MET A 70 4.90 -3.14 -22.75
CA MET A 70 3.96 -4.26 -22.84
C MET A 70 4.68 -5.61 -22.91
N ILE A 71 5.78 -5.72 -23.64
CA ILE A 71 6.59 -6.94 -23.71
C ILE A 71 7.16 -7.26 -22.32
N GLN A 72 7.79 -6.28 -21.66
CA GLN A 72 8.30 -6.44 -20.29
C GLN A 72 7.20 -6.88 -19.30
N GLU A 73 6.00 -6.29 -19.39
CA GLU A 73 4.86 -6.69 -18.56
C GLU A 73 4.45 -8.14 -18.83
N ARG A 74 4.38 -8.55 -20.11
CA ARG A 74 4.07 -9.93 -20.48
C ARG A 74 5.13 -10.91 -19.99
N ASP A 75 6.41 -10.58 -20.12
CA ASP A 75 7.51 -11.41 -19.64
C ASP A 75 7.48 -11.55 -18.11
N ALA A 76 7.19 -10.47 -17.39
CA ALA A 76 6.98 -10.51 -15.94
C ALA A 76 5.81 -11.42 -15.54
N ILE A 77 4.70 -11.37 -16.30
CA ILE A 77 3.54 -12.26 -16.08
C ILE A 77 3.92 -13.72 -16.37
N ILE A 78 4.65 -13.99 -17.46
CA ILE A 78 5.13 -15.34 -17.80
C ILE A 78 6.01 -15.89 -16.67
N ALA A 79 7.02 -15.12 -16.23
CA ALA A 79 7.92 -15.53 -15.15
C ALA A 79 7.16 -15.79 -13.82
N LYS A 80 6.10 -15.04 -13.55
CA LYS A 80 5.21 -15.29 -12.41
C LYS A 80 4.45 -16.62 -12.56
N LEU A 81 3.82 -16.84 -13.73
CA LEU A 81 3.05 -18.06 -14.00
C LEU A 81 3.93 -19.32 -14.00
N GLU A 82 5.16 -19.22 -14.48
CA GLU A 82 6.14 -20.31 -14.45
C GLU A 82 6.53 -20.66 -13.02
N ARG A 83 6.75 -19.66 -12.15
CA ARG A 83 6.98 -19.86 -10.72
C ARG A 83 5.77 -20.52 -10.05
N ASP A 84 4.57 -20.00 -10.28
CA ASP A 84 3.33 -20.58 -9.73
C ASP A 84 3.12 -22.03 -10.19
N LYS A 85 3.51 -22.36 -11.44
CA LYS A 85 3.44 -23.73 -11.98
C LYS A 85 4.45 -24.65 -11.29
N ALA A 86 5.66 -24.16 -11.05
CA ALA A 86 6.71 -24.90 -10.34
C ALA A 86 6.32 -25.16 -8.88
N ASP A 87 5.80 -24.14 -8.18
CA ASP A 87 5.34 -24.26 -6.79
C ASP A 87 4.20 -25.28 -6.67
N LYS A 88 3.19 -25.18 -7.54
CA LYS A 88 2.10 -26.17 -7.60
C LYS A 88 2.59 -27.59 -7.90
N ALA A 89 3.66 -27.75 -8.69
CA ALA A 89 4.26 -29.05 -8.95
C ALA A 89 5.00 -29.59 -7.73
N ALA A 90 5.73 -28.73 -7.01
CA ALA A 90 6.40 -29.09 -5.77
C ALA A 90 5.40 -29.50 -4.68
N ASP A 91 4.26 -28.78 -4.57
CA ASP A 91 3.19 -29.13 -3.63
C ASP A 91 2.56 -30.49 -3.96
N ARG A 92 2.28 -30.76 -5.25
CA ARG A 92 1.78 -32.08 -5.68
C ARG A 92 2.74 -33.20 -5.28
N LEU A 93 4.04 -33.01 -5.50
CA LEU A 93 5.06 -34.00 -5.13
C LEU A 93 5.13 -34.20 -3.61
N ARG A 94 4.97 -33.14 -2.82
CA ARG A 94 4.90 -33.24 -1.35
C ARG A 94 3.68 -34.05 -0.90
N PHE A 95 2.50 -33.76 -1.44
CA PHE A 95 1.28 -34.50 -1.11
C PHE A 95 1.36 -35.97 -1.54
N GLU A 96 1.95 -36.27 -2.69
CA GLU A 96 2.17 -37.64 -3.14
C GLU A 96 3.08 -38.41 -2.18
N LYS A 97 4.17 -37.78 -1.72
CA LYS A 97 5.07 -38.37 -0.73
C LYS A 97 4.40 -38.57 0.64
N GLU A 98 3.61 -37.61 1.10
CA GLU A 98 2.84 -37.73 2.35
C GLU A 98 1.81 -38.87 2.25
N LEU A 99 1.15 -39.02 1.09
CA LEU A 99 0.22 -40.11 0.85
C LEU A 99 0.92 -41.47 0.87
N GLU A 100 2.07 -41.60 0.20
CA GLU A 100 2.88 -42.82 0.20
C GLU A 100 3.32 -43.19 1.63
N GLN A 101 3.72 -42.21 2.45
CA GLN A 101 4.05 -42.44 3.85
C GLN A 101 2.87 -42.93 4.68
N ILE A 102 1.67 -42.36 4.46
CA ILE A 102 0.45 -42.81 5.15
C ILE A 102 0.11 -44.25 4.74
N GLU A 103 0.24 -44.58 3.45
CA GLU A 103 0.01 -45.94 2.97
C GLU A 103 1.02 -46.94 3.53
N GLU A 104 2.30 -46.58 3.60
CA GLU A 104 3.35 -47.41 4.20
C GLU A 104 3.07 -47.64 5.68
N HIS A 105 2.75 -46.57 6.42
CA HIS A 105 2.39 -46.66 7.82
C HIS A 105 1.17 -47.57 8.04
N TRP A 106 0.12 -47.43 7.23
CA TRP A 106 -1.07 -48.28 7.32
C TRP A 106 -0.76 -49.75 6.99
N ARG A 107 0.12 -50.02 6.01
CA ARG A 107 0.59 -51.38 5.73
C ARG A 107 1.34 -51.98 6.90
N ASP A 108 2.19 -51.21 7.57
CA ASP A 108 2.96 -51.69 8.71
C ASP A 108 2.09 -51.93 9.94
N GLU A 109 1.14 -51.04 10.24
CA GLU A 109 0.13 -51.27 11.27
C GLU A 109 -0.71 -52.52 10.98
N SER A 110 -1.13 -52.71 9.73
CA SER A 110 -1.88 -53.90 9.32
C SER A 110 -1.07 -55.19 9.53
N LYS A 111 0.23 -55.19 9.16
CA LYS A 111 1.14 -56.31 9.42
C LYS A 111 1.30 -56.56 10.92
N GLU A 112 1.44 -55.51 11.72
CA GLU A 112 1.58 -55.62 13.18
C GLU A 112 0.33 -56.22 13.81
N LEU A 113 -0.87 -55.74 13.43
CA LEU A 113 -2.15 -56.29 13.88
C LEU A 113 -2.30 -57.76 13.50
N VAL A 114 -1.95 -58.14 12.27
CA VAL A 114 -1.95 -59.56 11.85
C VAL A 114 -0.97 -60.38 12.67
N ALA A 115 0.22 -59.85 12.96
CA ALA A 115 1.20 -60.53 13.81
C ALA A 115 0.68 -60.73 15.24
N VAL A 116 -0.03 -59.75 15.80
CA VAL A 116 -0.68 -59.86 17.11
C VAL A 116 -1.80 -60.90 17.08
N VAL A 117 -2.66 -60.90 16.05
CA VAL A 117 -3.72 -61.91 15.89
C VAL A 117 -3.13 -63.31 15.80
N ASN A 118 -2.08 -63.52 15.00
CA ASN A 118 -1.42 -64.81 14.88
C ASN A 118 -0.84 -65.28 16.23
N LYS A 119 -0.17 -64.39 16.98
CA LYS A 119 0.32 -64.71 18.33
C LYS A 119 -0.82 -65.14 19.27
N LEU A 120 -1.92 -64.40 19.30
CA LEU A 120 -3.10 -64.74 20.11
C LEU A 120 -3.77 -66.04 19.68
N GLN A 121 -3.84 -66.33 18.37
CA GLN A 121 -4.36 -67.60 17.86
C GLN A 121 -3.47 -68.78 18.27
N ASP A 122 -2.14 -68.62 18.21
CA ASP A 122 -1.20 -69.65 18.64
C ASP A 122 -1.27 -69.88 20.15
N GLU A 123 -1.43 -68.84 20.96
CA GLU A 123 -1.64 -68.95 22.40
C GLU A 123 -2.96 -69.64 22.73
N ASN A 124 -4.07 -69.27 22.07
CA ASN A 124 -5.36 -69.95 22.23
C ASN A 124 -5.27 -71.44 21.85
N LYS A 125 -4.60 -71.78 20.74
CA LYS A 125 -4.37 -73.18 20.36
C LYS A 125 -3.56 -73.92 21.43
N LYS A 126 -2.52 -73.31 22.00
CA LYS A 126 -1.73 -73.90 23.09
C LYS A 126 -2.55 -74.09 24.36
N LEU A 127 -3.37 -73.11 24.73
CA LEU A 127 -4.26 -73.18 25.90
C LEU A 127 -5.32 -74.26 25.73
N ASN A 128 -5.97 -74.35 24.56
CA ASN A 128 -6.93 -75.42 24.27
C ASN A 128 -6.28 -76.80 24.35
N LYS A 129 -5.12 -77.02 23.73
CA LYS A 129 -4.38 -78.29 23.87
C LYS A 129 -4.06 -78.63 25.33
N SER A 130 -3.70 -77.61 26.12
CA SER A 130 -3.43 -77.80 27.56
C SER A 130 -4.70 -78.04 28.38
N LEU A 131 -5.86 -77.55 27.92
CA LEU A 131 -7.17 -77.81 28.52
C LEU A 131 -7.64 -79.23 28.21
N GLU A 132 -7.55 -79.66 26.94
CA GLU A 132 -7.83 -81.03 26.48
C GLU A 132 -6.97 -82.04 27.26
N ALA A 133 -5.65 -81.80 27.34
CA ALA A 133 -4.75 -82.65 28.12
C ALA A 133 -5.09 -82.71 29.62
N LYS A 134 -5.72 -81.66 30.18
CA LYS A 134 -6.20 -81.67 31.58
C LYS A 134 -7.54 -82.40 31.73
N GLN A 135 -8.42 -82.29 30.74
CA GLN A 135 -9.72 -82.96 30.71
C GLN A 135 -9.57 -84.48 30.53
N ASP A 136 -8.57 -84.93 29.76
CA ASP A 136 -8.21 -86.36 29.64
C ASP A 136 -7.60 -86.93 30.94
N THR A 137 -7.10 -86.07 31.83
CA THR A 137 -6.53 -86.47 33.14
C THR A 137 -7.52 -86.37 34.31
N SER A 138 -8.78 -85.95 34.10
CA SER A 138 -9.74 -85.74 35.20
C SER A 138 -10.42 -87.02 35.74
N SER A 139 -9.92 -88.21 35.41
CA SER A 139 -10.42 -89.48 35.96
C SER A 139 -9.34 -90.38 36.54
N VAL A 140 -8.38 -89.85 37.30
CA VAL A 140 -7.72 -90.64 38.36
C VAL A 140 -7.34 -89.74 39.54
N ASN A 141 -7.98 -90.04 40.68
CA ASN A 141 -7.58 -89.81 42.07
C ASN A 141 -6.16 -89.28 42.33
N ASN A 142 -6.01 -88.34 43.28
CA ASN A 142 -5.65 -88.69 44.66
C ASN A 142 -5.34 -87.44 45.51
N ALA A 143 -6.10 -87.28 46.58
CA ALA A 143 -5.61 -86.65 47.80
C ALA A 143 -4.63 -87.62 48.47
N GLN A 144 -3.39 -87.64 47.99
CA GLN A 144 -2.25 -88.20 48.71
C GLN A 144 -1.44 -87.03 49.28
N PRO A 145 -0.84 -87.16 50.47
CA PRO A 145 0.10 -86.15 50.94
C PRO A 145 1.24 -86.11 49.91
N LEU A 146 1.43 -84.94 49.28
CA LEU A 146 2.39 -84.79 48.20
C LEU A 146 3.76 -85.27 48.68
N SER A 147 4.36 -86.16 47.89
CA SER A 147 5.78 -86.46 48.03
C SER A 147 6.56 -85.12 48.01
N PRO A 148 7.58 -84.92 48.87
CA PRO A 148 8.35 -83.67 48.92
C PRO A 148 8.91 -83.27 47.54
N GLU A 149 9.09 -84.22 46.63
CA GLU A 149 9.52 -84.01 45.25
C GLU A 149 8.48 -83.28 44.38
N LEU A 150 7.18 -83.50 44.60
CA LEU A 150 6.10 -82.83 43.87
C LEU A 150 5.94 -81.37 44.32
N ASP A 151 6.09 -81.09 45.61
CA ASP A 151 6.13 -79.73 46.16
C ASP A 151 7.36 -78.95 45.65
N ILE A 152 8.52 -79.61 45.56
CA ILE A 152 9.72 -79.01 44.95
C ILE A 152 9.47 -78.65 43.47
N ALA A 153 8.80 -79.53 42.71
CA ALA A 153 8.47 -79.26 41.32
C ALA A 153 7.49 -78.07 41.15
N VAL A 154 6.49 -77.95 42.03
CA VAL A 154 5.56 -76.81 42.04
C VAL A 154 6.30 -75.51 42.38
N LEU A 155 7.17 -75.53 43.39
CA LEU A 155 7.99 -74.37 43.76
C LEU A 155 8.96 -73.96 42.64
N GLN A 156 9.60 -74.91 41.95
CA GLN A 156 10.45 -74.63 40.79
C GLN A 156 9.66 -73.99 39.64
N LYS A 157 8.44 -74.47 39.36
CA LYS A 157 7.56 -73.89 38.34
C LYS A 157 7.11 -72.48 38.71
N SER A 158 6.78 -72.25 39.97
CA SER A 158 6.45 -70.91 40.49
C SER A 158 7.63 -69.96 40.34
N ARG A 159 8.85 -70.39 40.71
CA ARG A 159 10.08 -69.60 40.55
C ARG A 159 10.35 -69.27 39.09
N ALA A 160 10.24 -70.24 38.18
CA ALA A 160 10.39 -69.99 36.75
C ALA A 160 9.33 -69.02 36.19
N SER A 161 8.10 -69.06 36.73
CA SER A 161 7.06 -68.09 36.36
C SER A 161 7.37 -66.68 36.88
N ILE A 162 7.88 -66.57 38.11
CA ILE A 162 8.32 -65.29 38.69
C ILE A 162 9.47 -64.70 37.88
N ASP A 163 10.45 -65.51 37.47
CA ASP A 163 11.57 -65.03 36.66
C ASP A 163 11.11 -64.58 35.26
N LYS A 164 10.16 -65.29 34.64
CA LYS A 164 9.50 -64.82 33.40
C LYS A 164 8.77 -63.49 33.57
N LEU A 165 8.02 -63.32 34.66
CA LEU A 165 7.32 -62.06 34.94
C LEU A 165 8.30 -60.91 35.20
N ARG A 166 9.44 -61.18 35.85
CA ARG A 166 10.53 -60.19 36.02
C ARG A 166 11.13 -59.77 34.69
N ASP A 167 11.37 -60.71 33.79
CA ASP A 167 11.92 -60.39 32.47
C ASP A 167 10.91 -59.63 31.60
N GLN A 168 9.62 -59.98 31.67
CA GLN A 168 8.55 -59.21 31.04
C GLN A 168 8.45 -57.79 31.60
N LEU A 169 8.57 -57.63 32.93
CA LEU A 169 8.59 -56.31 33.57
C LEU A 169 9.76 -55.47 33.03
N LYS A 170 10.97 -56.02 32.98
CA LYS A 170 12.14 -55.34 32.41
C LYS A 170 11.97 -54.97 30.95
N PHE A 171 11.32 -55.82 30.15
CA PHE A 171 11.03 -55.51 28.75
C PHE A 171 10.05 -54.35 28.64
N LYS A 172 8.97 -54.37 29.44
CA LYS A 172 7.98 -53.30 29.49
C LYS A 172 8.56 -51.99 30.00
N ASP A 173 9.45 -52.01 30.99
CA ASP A 173 10.16 -50.81 31.45
C ASP A 173 11.03 -50.20 30.34
N LYS A 174 11.72 -51.04 29.55
CA LYS A 174 12.49 -50.54 28.39
C LYS A 174 11.58 -49.94 27.32
N GLU A 175 10.46 -50.60 27.02
CA GLU A 175 9.47 -50.10 26.06
C GLU A 175 8.89 -48.75 26.49
N ILE A 176 8.52 -48.62 27.77
CA ILE A 176 8.05 -47.36 28.36
C ILE A 176 9.13 -46.27 28.23
N ASN A 177 10.38 -46.57 28.59
CA ASN A 177 11.47 -45.58 28.49
C ASN A 177 11.71 -45.10 27.06
N LEU A 178 11.63 -45.99 26.06
CA LEU A 178 11.73 -45.61 24.65
C LEU A 178 10.56 -44.71 24.24
N LYS A 179 9.33 -45.07 24.64
CA LYS A 179 8.14 -44.25 24.36
C LYS A 179 8.17 -42.91 25.06
N SER A 180 8.68 -42.84 26.29
CA SER A 180 8.89 -41.57 27.00
C SER A 180 9.90 -40.68 26.27
N ALA A 181 11.00 -41.23 25.77
CA ALA A 181 11.98 -40.47 24.99
C ALA A 181 11.41 -39.98 23.64
N GLU A 182 10.58 -40.78 22.97
CA GLU A 182 9.83 -40.36 21.77
C GLU A 182 8.89 -39.19 22.08
N ILE A 183 8.14 -39.27 23.19
CA ILE A 183 7.24 -38.20 23.64
C ILE A 183 8.02 -36.91 23.92
N GLU A 184 9.15 -36.99 24.62
CA GLU A 184 10.01 -35.82 24.89
C GLU A 184 10.51 -35.16 23.59
N ASN A 185 10.94 -35.94 22.60
CA ASN A 185 11.35 -35.41 21.31
C ASN A 185 10.20 -34.73 20.55
N HIS A 186 8.99 -35.31 20.60
CA HIS A 186 7.80 -34.69 20.03
C HIS A 186 7.42 -33.39 20.74
N ILE A 187 7.55 -33.32 22.07
CA ILE A 187 7.36 -32.08 22.84
C ILE A 187 8.33 -31.00 22.36
N ASP A 188 9.62 -31.33 22.23
CA ASP A 188 10.63 -30.39 21.72
C ASP A 188 10.31 -29.90 20.29
N GLN A 189 9.81 -30.79 19.44
CA GLN A 189 9.40 -30.42 18.08
C GLN A 189 8.20 -29.46 18.08
N VAL A 190 7.20 -29.74 18.92
CA VAL A 190 6.03 -28.87 19.10
C VAL A 190 6.44 -27.49 19.62
N ASP A 191 7.37 -27.42 20.57
CA ASP A 191 7.87 -26.15 21.09
C ASP A 191 8.63 -25.34 20.03
N ARG A 192 9.50 -26.00 19.25
CA ARG A 192 10.18 -25.37 18.11
C ARG A 192 9.19 -24.82 17.10
N LEU A 193 8.20 -25.62 16.68
CA LEU A 193 7.16 -25.19 15.73
C LEU A 193 6.30 -24.06 16.29
N THR A 194 5.99 -24.09 17.58
CA THR A 194 5.23 -23.04 18.27
C THR A 194 5.99 -21.71 18.24
N ASN A 195 7.31 -21.73 18.46
CA ASN A 195 8.14 -20.54 18.39
C ASN A 195 8.23 -19.98 16.97
N VAL A 196 8.45 -20.83 15.96
CA VAL A 196 8.43 -20.41 14.55
C VAL A 196 7.07 -19.81 14.17
N ASN A 197 5.97 -20.40 14.62
CA ASN A 197 4.62 -19.87 14.35
C ASN A 197 4.42 -18.48 14.99
N LYS A 198 4.89 -18.26 16.23
CA LYS A 198 4.86 -16.93 16.89
C LYS A 198 5.66 -15.90 16.11
N GLU A 199 6.85 -16.26 15.62
CA GLU A 199 7.70 -15.39 14.80
C GLU A 199 7.04 -15.03 13.46
N LEU A 200 6.47 -16.02 12.76
CA LEU A 200 5.74 -15.79 11.50
C LEU A 200 4.54 -14.87 11.72
N ARG A 201 3.78 -15.04 12.81
CA ARG A 201 2.69 -14.12 13.19
C ARG A 201 3.19 -12.71 13.51
N LYS A 202 4.40 -12.56 14.06
CA LYS A 202 5.03 -11.24 14.27
C LYS A 202 5.42 -10.62 12.94
N LYS A 203 6.07 -11.38 12.04
CA LYS A 203 6.43 -10.92 10.69
C LYS A 203 5.21 -10.50 9.87
N LEU A 204 4.13 -11.28 9.91
CA LEU A 204 2.87 -10.93 9.26
C LEU A 204 2.31 -9.60 9.78
N ARG A 205 2.29 -9.39 11.09
CA ARG A 205 1.82 -8.11 11.69
C ARG A 205 2.68 -6.93 11.25
N MET A 206 4.01 -7.08 11.19
CA MET A 206 4.91 -6.03 10.71
C MET A 206 4.65 -5.70 9.24
N SER A 207 4.55 -6.72 8.38
CA SER A 207 4.24 -6.55 6.95
C SER A 207 2.87 -5.90 6.74
N GLN A 208 1.84 -6.31 7.49
CA GLN A 208 0.53 -5.65 7.45
C GLN A 208 0.58 -4.18 7.87
N SER A 209 1.40 -3.84 8.86
CA SER A 209 1.61 -2.44 9.28
C SER A 209 2.31 -1.63 8.19
N GLN A 210 3.31 -2.20 7.51
CA GLN A 210 3.99 -1.56 6.39
C GLN A 210 3.03 -1.30 5.22
N ILE A 211 2.19 -2.28 4.87
CA ILE A 211 1.18 -2.12 3.83
C ILE A 211 0.21 -0.99 4.18
N ARG A 212 -0.22 -0.89 5.44
CA ARG A 212 -1.09 0.22 5.87
C ARG A 212 -0.39 1.58 5.74
N SER A 213 0.87 1.69 6.18
CA SER A 213 1.66 2.93 6.00
C SER A 213 1.74 3.34 4.54
N LEU A 214 2.02 2.40 3.64
CA LEU A 214 2.10 2.68 2.20
C LEU A 214 0.74 3.08 1.60
N ILE A 215 -0.37 2.54 2.12
CA ILE A 215 -1.72 2.95 1.70
C ILE A 215 -2.00 4.39 2.15
N ASP A 216 -1.63 4.74 3.38
CA ASP A 216 -1.80 6.08 3.93
C ASP A 216 -0.94 7.10 3.16
N GLU A 217 0.34 6.79 2.93
CA GLU A 217 1.26 7.61 2.11
C GLU A 217 0.72 7.81 0.68
N ARG A 218 0.20 6.75 0.06
CA ARG A 218 -0.45 6.84 -1.25
C ARG A 218 -1.68 7.75 -1.23
N ALA A 219 -2.48 7.69 -0.17
CA ALA A 219 -3.65 8.57 -0.03
C ALA A 219 -3.24 10.04 0.12
N ASP A 220 -2.18 10.32 0.87
CA ASP A 220 -1.62 11.66 1.02
C ASP A 220 -1.11 12.22 -0.31
N PHE A 221 -0.37 11.42 -1.10
CA PHE A 221 0.08 11.83 -2.43
C PHE A 221 -1.08 12.08 -3.40
N LEU A 222 -2.13 11.25 -3.36
CA LEU A 222 -3.31 11.46 -4.20
C LEU A 222 -4.03 12.77 -3.84
N THR A 223 -4.11 13.10 -2.54
CA THR A 223 -4.71 14.36 -2.08
C THR A 223 -3.88 15.55 -2.55
N GLN A 224 -2.55 15.51 -2.37
CA GLN A 224 -1.65 16.57 -2.86
C GLN A 224 -1.74 16.76 -4.38
N LEU A 225 -1.83 15.66 -5.14
CA LEU A 225 -1.98 15.72 -6.59
C LEU A 225 -3.33 16.33 -7.00
N GLN A 226 -4.40 16.04 -6.26
CA GLN A 226 -5.71 16.66 -6.49
C GLN A 226 -5.68 18.17 -6.22
N ASP A 227 -5.04 18.59 -5.13
CA ASP A 227 -4.89 20.01 -4.79
C ASP A 227 -4.08 20.76 -5.86
N GLN A 228 -2.96 20.19 -6.33
CA GLN A 228 -2.17 20.78 -7.42
C GLN A 228 -2.94 20.86 -8.73
N ASN A 229 -3.75 19.85 -9.07
CA ASN A 229 -4.60 19.90 -10.25
C ASN A 229 -5.68 20.98 -10.12
N TYR A 230 -6.24 21.17 -8.92
CA TYR A 230 -7.20 22.24 -8.65
C TYR A 230 -6.55 23.62 -8.83
N GLU A 231 -5.35 23.84 -8.29
CA GLU A 231 -4.58 25.08 -8.48
C GLU A 231 -4.24 25.33 -9.95
N LEU A 232 -3.79 24.31 -10.68
CA LEU A 232 -3.52 24.41 -12.12
C LEU A 232 -4.76 24.81 -12.90
N ASN A 233 -5.94 24.28 -12.55
CA ASN A 233 -7.20 24.66 -13.17
C ASN A 233 -7.57 26.13 -12.89
N ILE A 234 -7.38 26.61 -11.65
CA ILE A 234 -7.59 28.01 -11.30
C ILE A 234 -6.64 28.91 -12.11
N LEU A 235 -5.36 28.56 -12.18
CA LEU A 235 -4.35 29.33 -12.92
C LEU A 235 -4.68 29.36 -14.41
N ARG A 236 -5.08 28.22 -15.01
CA ARG A 236 -5.55 28.16 -16.41
C ARG A 236 -6.77 29.04 -16.65
N GLN A 237 -7.74 29.04 -15.74
CA GLN A 237 -8.91 29.91 -15.85
C GLN A 237 -8.52 31.39 -15.78
N ARG A 238 -7.64 31.75 -14.85
CA ARG A 238 -7.15 33.14 -14.72
C ARG A 238 -6.33 33.59 -15.91
N LEU A 239 -5.49 32.71 -16.46
CA LEU A 239 -4.75 32.96 -17.69
C LEU A 239 -5.71 33.21 -18.86
N GLY A 240 -6.73 32.36 -19.04
CA GLY A 240 -7.73 32.55 -20.08
C GLY A 240 -8.52 33.86 -19.94
N MET A 241 -8.83 34.31 -18.72
CA MET A 241 -9.42 35.63 -18.50
C MET A 241 -8.46 36.76 -18.90
N ALA A 242 -7.19 36.67 -18.52
CA ALA A 242 -6.17 37.66 -18.86
C ALA A 242 -5.88 37.71 -20.38
N GLU A 243 -5.87 36.56 -21.05
CA GLU A 243 -5.75 36.48 -22.51
C GLU A 243 -6.93 37.16 -23.21
N LYS A 244 -8.16 36.93 -22.72
CA LYS A 244 -9.36 37.58 -23.27
C LYS A 244 -9.32 39.10 -23.06
N GLU A 245 -8.96 39.56 -21.86
CA GLU A 245 -8.81 41.00 -21.57
C GLU A 245 -7.76 41.64 -22.49
N ASN A 246 -6.61 40.99 -22.71
CA ASN A 246 -5.60 41.46 -23.63
C ASN A 246 -6.07 41.51 -25.09
N GLN A 247 -6.85 40.52 -25.53
CA GLN A 247 -7.48 40.52 -26.85
C GLN A 247 -8.46 41.68 -27.01
N ASP A 248 -9.32 41.90 -26.01
CA ASP A 248 -10.30 42.99 -26.00
C ASP A 248 -9.59 44.36 -26.07
N LEU A 249 -8.52 44.55 -25.29
CA LEU A 249 -7.68 45.77 -25.32
C LEU A 249 -7.04 46.00 -26.70
N THR A 250 -6.46 44.95 -27.29
CA THR A 250 -5.84 45.01 -28.62
C THR A 250 -6.87 45.32 -29.69
N GLN A 251 -8.08 44.73 -29.58
CA GLN A 251 -9.18 44.97 -30.49
C GLN A 251 -9.67 46.42 -30.39
N CYS A 252 -9.82 46.97 -29.19
CA CYS A 252 -10.14 48.38 -28.95
C CYS A 252 -9.08 49.33 -29.54
N GLN A 253 -7.80 48.94 -29.51
CA GLN A 253 -6.70 49.70 -30.11
C GLN A 253 -6.72 49.65 -31.65
N SER A 254 -7.12 48.51 -32.24
CA SER A 254 -7.28 48.33 -33.69
C SER A 254 -8.45 49.14 -34.27
N VAL A 255 -9.58 49.25 -33.56
CA VAL A 255 -10.71 50.09 -34.01
C VAL A 255 -10.31 51.58 -34.09
N LYS A 256 -9.33 52.02 -33.29
CA LYS A 256 -8.79 53.39 -33.33
C LYS A 256 -7.87 53.68 -34.52
N PHE A 257 -7.37 52.66 -35.24
CA PHE A 257 -6.43 52.85 -36.37
C PHE A 257 -7.05 52.56 -37.76
N GLY A 258 -8.26 51.98 -37.81
CA GLY A 258 -8.89 51.50 -39.05
C GLY A 258 -10.02 52.36 -39.64
N SER A 259 -10.33 53.53 -39.08
CA SER A 259 -11.41 54.39 -39.59
C SER A 259 -10.91 55.77 -40.01
N THR A 260 -10.33 55.83 -41.21
CA THR A 260 -10.13 57.07 -41.96
C THR A 260 -11.49 57.61 -42.42
N SER A 261 -12.13 58.48 -41.64
CA SER A 261 -12.89 59.63 -42.15
C SER A 261 -13.66 60.33 -41.03
N LYS A 262 -13.37 61.63 -40.86
CA LYS A 262 -14.03 62.62 -40.00
C LYS A 262 -13.70 62.52 -38.50
N ALA A 263 -12.55 63.12 -38.16
CA ALA A 263 -12.23 63.52 -36.80
C ALA A 263 -13.25 64.59 -36.34
N SER A 264 -14.22 64.16 -35.54
CA SER A 264 -15.02 65.03 -34.69
C SER A 264 -14.13 65.47 -33.52
N GLU A 265 -14.03 66.77 -33.26
CA GLU A 265 -13.26 67.41 -32.16
C GLU A 265 -13.68 66.97 -30.74
N ALA A 266 -14.55 65.96 -30.60
CA ALA A 266 -15.06 65.46 -29.33
C ALA A 266 -14.22 64.32 -28.70
N ASP A 267 -13.30 63.68 -29.44
CA ASP A 267 -12.56 62.50 -28.93
C ASP A 267 -11.14 62.82 -28.41
N SER A 268 -10.71 64.08 -28.47
CA SER A 268 -9.46 64.56 -27.85
C SER A 268 -9.50 64.53 -26.32
N GLN A 269 -10.62 64.17 -25.71
CA GLN A 269 -10.80 64.07 -24.25
C GLN A 269 -10.59 62.65 -23.69
N THR A 270 -10.53 61.61 -24.52
CA THR A 270 -10.32 60.22 -24.06
C THR A 270 -8.91 59.68 -24.32
N MET A 271 -8.08 60.45 -25.01
CA MET A 271 -6.64 60.17 -25.13
C MET A 271 -5.97 60.44 -23.78
N PRO A 272 -5.16 59.50 -23.25
CA PRO A 272 -4.35 59.77 -22.07
C PRO A 272 -3.48 60.99 -22.37
N LYS A 273 -3.77 62.11 -21.69
CA LYS A 273 -3.07 63.40 -21.87
C LYS A 273 -1.63 63.36 -21.38
N TYR A 274 -1.27 62.28 -20.66
CA TYR A 274 0.01 62.07 -20.05
C TYR A 274 0.60 60.73 -20.51
N SER A 275 1.88 60.72 -20.80
CA SER A 275 2.66 59.49 -20.98
C SER A 275 2.62 58.64 -19.70
N ALA A 276 2.80 57.32 -19.81
CA ALA A 276 2.82 56.43 -18.65
C ALA A 276 3.91 56.83 -17.62
N ASP A 277 5.01 57.44 -18.08
CA ASP A 277 6.07 57.94 -17.21
C ASP A 277 5.69 59.26 -16.53
N GLU A 278 5.01 60.17 -17.24
CA GLU A 278 4.45 61.41 -16.66
C GLU A 278 3.38 61.09 -15.61
N LEU A 279 2.55 60.06 -15.85
CA LEU A 279 1.55 59.63 -14.86
C LEU A 279 2.21 59.05 -13.60
N LYS A 280 3.31 58.30 -13.74
CA LYS A 280 4.09 57.82 -12.57
C LYS A 280 4.70 58.99 -11.80
N GLU A 281 5.22 59.98 -12.49
CA GLU A 281 5.80 61.18 -11.88
C GLU A 281 4.73 62.01 -11.15
N LEU A 282 3.59 62.27 -11.79
CA LEU A 282 2.43 62.92 -11.18
C LEU A 282 1.89 62.13 -9.97
N LEU A 283 1.91 60.79 -10.01
CA LEU A 283 1.51 59.97 -8.86
C LEU A 283 2.49 60.06 -7.70
N LYS A 284 3.80 60.15 -7.97
CA LYS A 284 4.84 60.37 -6.96
C LYS A 284 4.67 61.75 -6.33
N GLU A 285 4.58 62.80 -7.15
CA GLU A 285 4.33 64.17 -6.67
C GLU A 285 3.04 64.26 -5.86
N ARG A 286 1.95 63.63 -6.32
CA ARG A 286 0.70 63.55 -5.57
C ARG A 286 0.87 62.87 -4.21
N ASN A 287 1.65 61.79 -4.14
CA ASN A 287 1.90 61.09 -2.87
C ASN A 287 2.77 61.93 -1.92
N GLU A 288 3.78 62.62 -2.44
CA GLU A 288 4.61 63.55 -1.66
C GLU A 288 3.78 64.71 -1.13
N LEU A 289 2.92 65.30 -1.96
CA LEU A 289 1.99 66.35 -1.55
C LEU A 289 0.99 65.85 -0.52
N LYS A 290 0.46 64.62 -0.65
CA LYS A 290 -0.39 64.02 0.37
C LYS A 290 0.34 63.86 1.70
N MET A 291 1.57 63.36 1.69
CA MET A 291 2.40 63.28 2.90
C MET A 291 2.66 64.66 3.51
N ARG A 292 2.85 65.69 2.68
CA ARG A 292 3.04 67.04 3.18
C ARG A 292 1.75 67.63 3.76
N ILE A 293 0.60 67.34 3.14
CA ILE A 293 -0.71 67.72 3.65
C ILE A 293 -0.96 67.06 5.01
N THR A 294 -0.73 65.76 5.15
CA THR A 294 -0.92 65.08 6.44
C THR A 294 -0.01 65.65 7.53
N GLN A 295 1.26 65.95 7.21
CA GLN A 295 2.16 66.62 8.15
C GLN A 295 1.67 68.02 8.55
N LEU A 296 1.16 68.80 7.59
CA LEU A 296 0.62 70.13 7.87
C LEU A 296 -0.69 70.06 8.66
N GLU A 297 -1.53 69.05 8.40
CA GLU A 297 -2.74 68.77 9.19
C GLU A 297 -2.38 68.38 10.62
N GLU A 298 -1.37 67.54 10.84
CA GLU A 298 -0.83 67.20 12.16
C GLU A 298 -0.25 68.44 12.88
N GLU A 299 0.53 69.27 12.19
CA GLU A 299 1.07 70.52 12.73
C GLU A 299 -0.08 71.50 13.12
N LEU A 300 -1.12 71.61 12.30
CA LEU A 300 -2.30 72.44 12.56
C LEU A 300 -3.16 71.89 13.71
N GLU A 301 -3.27 70.57 13.82
CA GLU A 301 -3.96 69.92 14.93
C GLU A 301 -3.22 70.17 16.25
N LEU A 302 -1.88 70.17 16.23
CA LEU A 302 -1.05 70.51 17.38
C LEU A 302 -1.19 71.99 17.80
N LEU A 303 -1.43 72.88 16.82
CA LEU A 303 -1.58 74.32 17.02
C LEU A 303 -3.02 74.75 17.31
N LYS A 304 -4.00 73.85 17.24
CA LYS A 304 -5.38 74.13 17.65
C LYS A 304 -5.43 74.32 19.17
N PRO A 305 -5.78 75.51 19.69
CA PRO A 305 -5.90 75.72 21.12
C PRO A 305 -7.04 74.86 21.69
N LYS A 306 -6.69 73.99 22.63
CA LYS A 306 -7.62 73.14 23.37
C LYS A 306 -8.45 74.00 24.32
N ALA A 307 -9.61 74.46 23.86
CA ALA A 307 -10.60 75.13 24.71
C ALA A 307 -11.48 74.08 25.41
N GLU A 308 -11.42 74.11 26.74
CA GLU A 308 -12.18 73.28 27.67
C GLU A 308 -13.68 73.65 27.73
N THR A 309 -14.50 72.60 27.87
CA THR A 309 -15.76 72.50 28.64
C THR A 309 -16.98 73.38 28.27
N VAL A 310 -18.12 72.74 27.93
CA VAL A 310 -19.39 72.63 28.71
C VAL A 310 -20.42 71.76 27.92
N PRO A 311 -21.10 70.75 28.54
CA PRO A 311 -22.37 70.13 28.07
C PRO A 311 -23.59 70.72 28.84
N PRO A 312 -24.89 70.39 28.58
CA PRO A 312 -25.56 69.64 27.49
C PRO A 312 -26.77 70.40 26.88
N VAL A 313 -27.32 69.97 25.72
CA VAL A 313 -28.77 69.96 25.46
C VAL A 313 -29.09 68.76 24.57
N VAL A 314 -30.10 68.02 25.01
CA VAL A 314 -30.69 66.82 24.42
C VAL A 314 -31.64 67.25 23.31
N GLU A 315 -31.56 66.65 22.13
CA GLU A 315 -32.72 66.44 21.26
C GLU A 315 -32.42 65.28 20.29
N GLU A 316 -33.39 64.36 20.23
CA GLU A 316 -33.40 63.10 19.50
C GLU A 316 -33.44 63.33 17.99
N ASP A 317 -32.75 62.48 17.22
CA ASP A 317 -33.31 61.71 16.10
C ASP A 317 -32.20 61.10 15.22
N GLY A 318 -32.35 59.82 14.85
CA GLY A 318 -31.79 59.28 13.62
C GLY A 318 -30.61 58.31 13.72
N GLU A 319 -30.94 57.05 14.03
CA GLU A 319 -30.46 55.81 13.40
C GLU A 319 -28.98 55.64 12.94
N SER A 320 -28.38 54.59 13.53
CA SER A 320 -27.40 53.63 12.99
C SER A 320 -25.92 54.03 12.85
N ASP A 321 -25.19 53.88 13.97
CA ASP A 321 -23.79 53.45 13.97
C ASP A 321 -23.74 51.91 13.83
N GLU A 322 -23.18 51.40 12.73
CA GLU A 322 -22.59 50.06 12.70
C GLU A 322 -21.07 50.21 12.83
N GLU A 323 -20.60 50.19 14.08
CA GLU A 323 -19.19 49.95 14.41
C GLU A 323 -18.79 48.55 13.92
N GLU A 324 -17.85 48.50 12.98
CA GLU A 324 -17.17 47.27 12.55
C GLU A 324 -16.21 46.80 13.68
N GLY A 325 -16.74 46.02 14.61
CA GLY A 325 -15.95 45.30 15.61
C GLY A 325 -15.05 44.23 14.97
N PRO A 326 -13.93 43.84 15.61
CA PRO A 326 -12.97 42.91 15.02
C PRO A 326 -13.60 41.53 14.75
N VAL A 327 -13.49 41.10 13.49
CA VAL A 327 -14.00 39.82 12.96
C VAL A 327 -13.54 38.64 13.81
N GLN A 328 -14.46 38.09 14.60
CA GLN A 328 -14.21 36.89 15.39
C GLN A 328 -14.28 35.67 14.47
N GLY A 329 -13.12 35.04 14.23
CA GLY A 329 -13.02 33.79 13.47
C GLY A 329 -13.91 32.68 14.05
N PRO A 330 -14.21 31.62 13.26
CA PRO A 330 -15.14 30.58 13.67
C PRO A 330 -14.73 29.96 15.00
N LEU A 331 -15.70 29.88 15.92
CA LEU A 331 -15.53 29.36 17.28
C LEU A 331 -14.87 27.96 17.24
N PRO A 332 -13.82 27.69 18.03
CA PRO A 332 -13.23 26.36 18.12
C PRO A 332 -14.30 25.34 18.53
N TYR A 333 -14.44 24.27 17.75
CA TYR A 333 -15.38 23.19 18.05
C TYR A 333 -15.21 22.69 19.49
N GLU A 334 -16.32 22.55 20.21
CA GLU A 334 -16.30 21.88 21.50
C GLU A 334 -15.70 20.47 21.35
N PRO A 335 -15.01 19.91 22.37
CA PRO A 335 -14.34 18.61 22.29
C PRO A 335 -15.22 17.41 21.87
N SER A 336 -16.54 17.59 21.82
CA SER A 336 -17.53 16.64 21.32
C SER A 336 -17.73 16.66 19.79
N ASP A 337 -17.55 17.81 19.12
CA ASP A 337 -17.92 18.01 17.70
C ASP A 337 -16.76 17.84 16.73
N ALA A 338 -15.61 17.45 17.25
CA ALA A 338 -14.43 17.19 16.46
C ALA A 338 -14.64 16.13 15.36
N PRO A 339 -14.25 16.40 14.10
CA PRO A 339 -14.53 15.54 12.95
C PRO A 339 -13.92 14.12 13.06
N TRP A 340 -12.89 13.91 13.90
CA TRP A 340 -12.31 12.59 14.19
C TRP A 340 -13.16 11.73 15.15
N ARG A 341 -14.24 12.26 15.74
CA ARG A 341 -15.17 11.50 16.61
C ARG A 341 -16.36 10.87 15.87
N LYS A 342 -16.49 11.04 14.55
CA LYS A 342 -17.64 10.49 13.79
C LYS A 342 -17.61 8.97 13.58
N SER A 343 -16.58 8.27 14.06
CA SER A 343 -16.54 6.81 14.09
C SER A 343 -16.48 6.32 15.55
N GLU A 344 -17.65 6.00 16.12
CA GLU A 344 -17.69 5.24 17.37
C GLU A 344 -16.93 3.92 17.19
N SER A 345 -15.70 3.86 17.71
CA SER A 345 -14.89 2.64 17.73
C SER A 345 -15.73 1.46 18.28
N GLY A 346 -15.67 0.30 17.63
CA GLY A 346 -16.43 -0.90 18.04
C GLY A 346 -16.20 -1.30 19.51
N ILE A 347 -15.07 -0.87 20.08
CA ILE A 347 -14.71 -1.02 21.49
C ILE A 347 -15.69 -0.27 22.41
N ARG A 348 -16.08 0.97 22.09
CA ARG A 348 -17.07 1.72 22.89
C ARG A 348 -18.45 1.07 22.84
N LYS A 349 -18.83 0.47 21.70
CA LYS A 349 -20.06 -0.33 21.58
C LYS A 349 -20.00 -1.59 22.44
N LEU A 350 -18.84 -2.25 22.50
CA LEU A 350 -18.62 -3.43 23.35
C LEU A 350 -18.80 -3.10 24.84
N PHE A 351 -18.19 -2.01 25.32
CA PHE A 351 -18.29 -1.59 26.72
C PHE A 351 -19.69 -1.10 27.11
N ARG A 352 -20.43 -0.44 26.19
CA ARG A 352 -21.82 -0.05 26.42
C ARG A 352 -22.74 -1.28 26.53
N ARG A 353 -22.51 -2.29 25.67
CA ARG A 353 -23.23 -3.56 25.69
C ARG A 353 -22.94 -4.41 26.94
N MET A 354 -21.74 -4.28 27.51
CA MET A 354 -21.41 -4.86 28.82
C MET A 354 -22.03 -4.09 30.00
N LYS A 355 -22.15 -2.76 29.92
CA LYS A 355 -22.80 -1.96 30.98
C LYS A 355 -24.33 -2.12 31.02
N LEU A 356 -24.99 -2.44 29.91
CA LEU A 356 -26.42 -2.76 29.87
C LEU A 356 -26.77 -4.17 30.38
N ARG A 357 -25.76 -5.04 30.59
CA ARG A 357 -25.92 -6.35 31.21
C ARG A 357 -25.49 -6.31 32.67
N ARG A 358 -26.18 -5.51 33.49
CA ARG A 358 -26.28 -5.83 34.92
C ARG A 358 -27.65 -6.46 35.15
N PRO A 359 -27.74 -7.66 35.75
CA PRO A 359 -29.01 -8.16 36.22
C PRO A 359 -29.46 -7.21 37.34
N THR A 360 -30.65 -6.65 37.19
CA THR A 360 -31.38 -6.09 38.33
C THR A 360 -31.59 -7.19 39.37
N PRO A 361 -31.46 -6.88 40.66
CA PRO A 361 -31.56 -7.87 41.74
C PRO A 361 -32.91 -8.58 41.79
#